data_AF-A0A8S9PBR9-F1
#
_entry.id   AF-A0A8S9PBR9-F1
#
_cell.length_a   1.000
_cell.length_b   1.000
_cell.length_c   1.000
_cell.angle_alpha   90.00
_cell.angle_beta   90.00
_cell.angle_gamma   90.00
#
_symmetry.space_group_name_H-M   'P 1'
#
loop_
_entity.id
_entity.type
_entity.pdbx_description
1 polymer ?
#
loop_
_entity_poly.entity_id
_entity_poly.type
_entity_poly.pdbx_seq_one_letter_code
_entity_poly.pdbx_strand_id
1 'polypeptide(L)'
;MSLLRQRPSSSRTHLLHAPPHELSISRGAFVAASLIPQRWFRFRISLSVYIHTYLCYSESLYDSQVKSEYRPGVLDDFFMSSFRNKLVEEVGSDSDKPGYVGLIELVKLLLLKSRTRSETNDAAVRILKSLFPPLILELYKLLIAPLAQGKIAALMVGEFSVSIFSSGKRAKGFFFFANIEARVTVITCQWLMGPCKVNTIELPNGESWESGVFVEKCQYLEESKCVGVCINTCKLPTQTFFKDYMGVPLLMEPDFKDYSCQFKFGVAPPEDDGSVNEPCFETCSIASRRKLNSGECPMA
;
A
#
# COMPACT_ATOMS: atom_id res chain seq x y z
N MET A 1 -4.76 -63.27 54.35
CA MET A 1 -5.61 -62.55 55.32
C MET A 1 -5.96 -61.21 54.69
N SER A 2 -7.06 -61.14 53.96
CA SER A 2 -8.41 -60.81 54.47
C SER A 2 -8.65 -59.30 54.45
N LEU A 3 -9.53 -58.94 53.51
CA LEU A 3 -10.35 -57.73 53.38
C LEU A 3 -10.77 -57.07 54.70
N LEU A 4 -11.08 -55.76 54.63
CA LEU A 4 -12.31 -55.06 55.09
C LEU A 4 -12.02 -53.55 55.14
N ARG A 5 -12.61 -52.68 54.29
CA ARG A 5 -13.99 -52.14 54.32
C ARG A 5 -14.33 -51.46 55.65
N GLN A 6 -14.53 -50.14 55.64
CA GLN A 6 -15.73 -49.40 56.11
C GLN A 6 -15.45 -47.93 56.50
N ARG A 7 -16.21 -46.98 55.91
CA ARG A 7 -16.70 -45.74 56.58
C ARG A 7 -17.75 -46.17 57.63
N PRO A 8 -18.04 -45.47 58.76
CA PRO A 8 -18.87 -44.23 58.75
C PRO A 8 -18.83 -43.31 60.02
N SER A 9 -19.73 -42.30 60.03
CA SER A 9 -20.27 -41.49 61.16
C SER A 9 -19.38 -40.35 61.72
N SER A 10 -19.72 -39.06 61.51
CA SER A 10 -20.81 -38.25 62.10
C SER A 10 -20.55 -37.83 63.54
N SER A 11 -20.18 -36.56 63.75
CA SER A 11 -20.72 -35.75 64.86
C SER A 11 -20.63 -34.25 64.55
N ARG A 12 -21.81 -33.62 64.59
CA ARG A 12 -22.10 -32.21 64.89
C ARG A 12 -21.30 -31.76 66.12
N THR A 13 -20.96 -30.50 66.36
CA THR A 13 -21.57 -29.18 66.07
C THR A 13 -20.53 -28.14 66.49
N HIS A 14 -20.48 -26.97 65.87
CA HIS A 14 -20.64 -25.69 66.61
C HIS A 14 -20.77 -24.54 65.61
N LEU A 15 -21.96 -23.93 65.68
CA LEU A 15 -22.33 -22.66 65.07
C LEU A 15 -21.36 -21.55 65.46
N LEU A 16 -21.00 -20.70 64.50
CA LEU A 16 -20.81 -19.27 64.72
C LEU A 16 -21.27 -18.52 63.46
N HIS A 17 -22.47 -17.94 63.56
CA HIS A 17 -23.02 -16.92 62.67
C HIS A 17 -22.41 -15.56 63.05
N ALA A 18 -22.00 -14.77 62.06
CA ALA A 18 -21.66 -13.35 62.19
C ALA A 18 -21.96 -12.62 60.85
N PRO A 19 -22.29 -11.31 60.88
CA PRO A 19 -23.40 -10.69 60.12
C PRO A 19 -23.01 -10.01 58.79
N PRO A 20 -24.00 -9.54 58.00
CA PRO A 20 -23.75 -8.85 56.74
C PRO A 20 -23.26 -7.43 57.02
N HIS A 21 -22.06 -7.11 56.54
CA HIS A 21 -21.59 -5.72 56.56
C HIS A 21 -22.04 -5.00 55.28
N GLU A 22 -22.77 -3.92 55.53
CA GLU A 22 -23.31 -2.96 54.58
C GLU A 22 -22.27 -2.44 53.59
N LEU A 23 -22.69 -2.36 52.32
CA LEU A 23 -22.09 -1.47 51.32
C LEU A 23 -22.38 -0.02 51.75
N SER A 24 -21.40 0.65 52.35
CA SER A 24 -21.36 2.11 52.32
C SER A 24 -20.72 2.56 51.00
N ILE A 25 -21.59 2.94 50.06
CA ILE A 25 -21.20 3.62 48.82
C ILE A 25 -20.71 5.02 49.22
N SER A 26 -19.40 5.13 49.42
CA SER A 26 -18.70 6.42 49.45
C SER A 26 -18.88 7.10 48.09
N ARG A 27 -19.75 8.11 48.07
CA ARG A 27 -19.90 9.08 46.99
C ARG A 27 -18.59 9.82 46.79
N GLY A 28 -17.74 9.34 45.87
CA GLY A 28 -16.46 10.00 45.64
C GLY A 28 -15.59 9.39 44.55
N ALA A 29 -16.15 8.91 43.43
CA ALA A 29 -15.36 8.53 42.25
C ALA A 29 -16.15 8.51 40.93
N PHE A 30 -17.22 9.32 40.83
CA PHE A 30 -18.08 9.37 39.63
C PHE A 30 -18.05 10.73 38.95
N VAL A 31 -16.88 11.37 38.83
CA VAL A 31 -16.69 12.51 37.91
C VAL A 31 -15.25 12.52 37.39
N ALA A 32 -14.89 11.58 36.49
CA ALA A 32 -13.74 11.73 35.60
C ALA A 32 -13.78 10.81 34.36
N ALA A 33 -14.92 10.21 34.03
CA ALA A 33 -15.06 9.32 32.86
C ALA A 33 -15.81 9.96 31.68
N SER A 34 -15.98 11.29 31.68
CA SER A 34 -16.84 12.01 30.72
C SER A 34 -16.11 13.01 29.80
N LEU A 35 -14.79 12.89 29.64
CA LEU A 35 -14.03 13.70 28.65
C LEU A 35 -13.25 12.88 27.63
N ILE A 36 -13.79 11.74 27.19
CA ILE A 36 -13.52 11.31 25.81
C ILE A 36 -14.48 12.11 24.94
N PRO A 37 -14.02 13.04 24.08
CA PRO A 37 -14.93 13.88 23.33
C PRO A 37 -15.81 12.98 22.46
N GLN A 38 -17.14 13.05 22.66
CA GLN A 38 -18.16 12.38 21.84
C GLN A 38 -17.99 12.65 20.33
N ARG A 39 -17.21 13.68 19.97
CA ARG A 39 -16.77 14.02 18.63
C ARG A 39 -15.84 12.97 17.98
N TRP A 40 -15.06 12.22 18.76
CA TRP A 40 -14.15 11.16 18.26
C TRP A 40 -14.90 9.89 17.83
N PHE A 41 -15.95 9.49 18.55
CA PHE A 41 -16.75 8.32 18.20
C PHE A 41 -17.56 8.53 16.91
N ARG A 42 -18.09 9.75 16.73
CA ARG A 42 -18.82 10.16 15.53
C ARG A 42 -17.90 10.28 14.31
N PHE A 43 -16.65 10.71 14.49
CA PHE A 43 -15.64 10.77 13.43
C PHE A 43 -15.19 9.37 12.98
N ARG A 44 -15.03 8.42 13.93
CA ARG A 44 -14.65 7.04 13.64
C ARG A 44 -15.76 6.27 12.89
N ILE A 45 -17.02 6.48 13.25
CA ILE A 45 -18.16 5.90 12.51
C ILE A 45 -18.30 6.58 11.14
N SER A 46 -18.19 7.92 11.06
CA SER A 46 -18.32 8.64 9.79
C SER A 46 -17.19 8.32 8.80
N LEU A 47 -15.97 8.06 9.27
CA LEU A 47 -14.83 7.72 8.43
C LEU A 47 -14.77 6.23 8.11
N SER A 48 -15.18 5.36 9.04
CA SER A 48 -15.40 3.93 8.74
C SER A 48 -16.53 3.76 7.73
N VAL A 49 -17.61 4.54 7.82
CA VAL A 49 -18.68 4.57 6.82
C VAL A 49 -18.18 5.21 5.53
N TYR A 50 -17.37 6.26 5.55
CA TYR A 50 -16.82 6.85 4.32
C TYR A 50 -15.85 5.90 3.61
N ILE A 51 -14.94 5.24 4.34
CA ILE A 51 -14.01 4.24 3.81
C ILE A 51 -14.75 2.98 3.36
N HIS A 52 -15.72 2.49 4.13
CA HIS A 52 -16.55 1.35 3.71
C HIS A 52 -17.45 1.71 2.53
N THR A 53 -17.97 2.94 2.44
CA THR A 53 -18.75 3.39 1.29
C THR A 53 -17.86 3.60 0.09
N TYR A 54 -16.64 4.13 0.24
CA TYR A 54 -15.69 4.31 -0.87
C TYR A 54 -15.13 2.97 -1.37
N LEU A 55 -14.80 2.05 -0.46
CA LEU A 55 -14.36 0.69 -0.79
C LEU A 55 -15.52 -0.15 -1.37
N CYS A 56 -16.73 -0.08 -0.83
CA CYS A 56 -17.91 -0.79 -1.36
C CYS A 56 -18.45 -0.16 -2.66
N TYR A 57 -18.32 1.16 -2.83
CA TYR A 57 -18.57 1.83 -4.11
C TYR A 57 -17.53 1.43 -5.16
N SER A 58 -16.27 1.26 -4.75
CA SER A 58 -15.24 0.70 -5.63
C SER A 58 -15.54 -0.76 -6.01
N GLU A 59 -16.08 -1.56 -5.09
CA GLU A 59 -16.42 -2.98 -5.28
C GLU A 59 -17.63 -3.19 -6.22
N SER A 60 -18.60 -2.26 -6.23
CA SER A 60 -19.80 -2.33 -7.09
C SER A 60 -19.59 -1.76 -8.50
N LEU A 61 -18.69 -0.79 -8.69
CA LEU A 61 -18.20 -0.38 -10.03
C LEU A 61 -17.27 -1.43 -10.65
N TYR A 62 -16.66 -2.27 -9.80
CA TYR A 62 -15.62 -3.24 -10.13
C TYR A 62 -16.14 -4.50 -10.84
N ASP A 63 -17.34 -5.02 -10.53
CA ASP A 63 -17.87 -6.22 -11.22
C ASP A 63 -18.20 -5.97 -12.71
N SER A 64 -18.55 -4.73 -13.07
CA SER A 64 -18.91 -4.36 -14.45
C SER A 64 -17.72 -4.08 -15.38
N GLN A 65 -16.52 -3.77 -14.86
CA GLN A 65 -15.36 -3.35 -15.68
C GLN A 65 -14.32 -4.45 -15.94
N VAL A 66 -14.33 -5.54 -15.17
CA VAL A 66 -13.36 -6.65 -15.30
C VAL A 66 -13.42 -7.36 -16.68
N LYS A 67 -14.46 -7.13 -17.48
CA LYS A 67 -14.62 -7.72 -18.82
C LYS A 67 -14.28 -6.82 -20.01
N SER A 68 -14.02 -5.53 -19.82
CA SER A 68 -13.80 -4.62 -20.95
C SER A 68 -12.35 -4.17 -21.06
N GLU A 69 -11.79 -4.33 -22.25
CA GLU A 69 -10.56 -3.68 -22.71
C GLU A 69 -10.55 -2.19 -22.33
N TYR A 70 -9.45 -1.73 -21.72
CA TYR A 70 -9.32 -0.37 -21.21
C TYR A 70 -9.49 0.66 -22.33
N ARG A 71 -10.34 1.67 -22.08
CA ARG A 71 -10.58 2.77 -23.01
C ARG A 71 -10.23 4.09 -22.32
N PRO A 72 -9.44 4.96 -22.96
CA PRO A 72 -9.13 6.28 -22.43
C PRO A 72 -10.41 7.06 -22.14
N GLY A 73 -10.54 7.58 -20.93
CA GLY A 73 -11.68 8.36 -20.46
C GLY A 73 -11.29 9.74 -19.94
N VAL A 74 -12.30 10.56 -19.60
CA VAL A 74 -12.11 11.93 -19.11
C VAL A 74 -11.28 12.01 -17.82
N LEU A 75 -11.34 10.96 -16.99
CA LEU A 75 -10.51 10.87 -15.77
C LEU A 75 -9.03 10.73 -16.11
N ASP A 76 -8.69 10.07 -17.21
CA ASP A 76 -7.30 9.87 -17.64
C ASP A 76 -6.66 11.20 -18.06
N ASP A 77 -7.43 12.05 -18.75
CA ASP A 77 -6.99 13.41 -19.10
C ASP A 77 -6.73 14.26 -17.86
N PHE A 78 -7.59 14.14 -16.84
CA PHE A 78 -7.42 14.81 -15.56
C PHE A 78 -6.14 14.34 -14.83
N PHE A 79 -5.93 13.02 -14.74
CA PHE A 79 -4.74 12.47 -14.08
C PHE A 79 -3.46 12.82 -14.85
N MET A 80 -3.48 12.72 -16.18
CA MET A 80 -2.37 13.09 -17.03
C MET A 80 -2.01 14.57 -16.86
N SER A 81 -3.00 15.47 -16.90
CA SER A 81 -2.79 16.91 -16.71
C SER A 81 -2.23 17.20 -15.32
N SER A 82 -2.80 16.59 -14.29
CA SER A 82 -2.34 16.76 -12.90
C SER A 82 -0.90 16.27 -12.71
N PHE A 83 -0.56 15.09 -13.24
CA PHE A 83 0.80 14.54 -13.16
C PHE A 83 1.81 15.38 -13.94
N ARG A 84 1.44 15.82 -15.16
CA ARG A 84 2.25 16.75 -15.95
C ARG A 84 2.52 18.03 -15.19
N ASN A 85 1.51 18.66 -14.60
CA ASN A 85 1.68 19.90 -13.84
C ASN A 85 2.68 19.72 -12.68
N LYS A 86 2.61 18.60 -11.96
CA LYS A 86 3.57 18.29 -10.88
C LYS A 86 4.98 18.00 -11.38
N LEU A 87 5.12 17.37 -12.55
CA LEU A 87 6.41 17.24 -13.22
C LEU A 87 6.97 18.61 -13.63
N VAL A 88 6.15 19.51 -14.16
CA VAL A 88 6.57 20.86 -14.55
C VAL A 88 7.02 21.67 -13.32
N GLU A 89 6.30 21.57 -12.20
CA GLU A 89 6.69 22.21 -10.93
C GLU A 89 8.08 21.72 -10.45
N GLU A 90 8.34 20.41 -10.50
CA GLU A 90 9.59 19.82 -10.02
C GLU A 90 10.78 20.05 -10.98
N VAL A 91 10.54 19.96 -12.29
CA VAL A 91 11.55 20.17 -13.33
C VAL A 91 11.84 21.65 -13.55
N GLY A 92 10.83 22.52 -13.46
CA GLY A 92 10.91 23.98 -13.64
C GLY A 92 10.68 24.45 -15.09
N SER A 93 10.32 23.56 -16.00
CA SER A 93 10.00 23.86 -17.41
C SER A 93 9.01 22.84 -17.95
N ASP A 94 8.19 23.22 -18.94
CA ASP A 94 7.30 22.29 -19.65
C ASP A 94 7.89 21.84 -21.01
N SER A 95 7.40 20.73 -21.56
CA SER A 95 7.70 20.28 -22.92
C SER A 95 6.73 20.92 -23.91
N ASP A 96 7.21 21.32 -25.09
CA ASP A 96 6.35 21.81 -26.17
C ASP A 96 5.43 20.72 -26.76
N LYS A 97 5.71 19.44 -26.46
CA LYS A 97 4.91 18.31 -26.96
C LYS A 97 3.68 18.09 -26.09
N PRO A 98 2.50 17.85 -26.69
CA PRO A 98 1.29 17.55 -25.94
C PRO A 98 1.27 16.10 -25.44
N GLY A 99 0.33 15.83 -24.53
CA GLY A 99 -0.03 14.48 -24.09
C GLY A 99 1.12 13.68 -23.48
N TYR A 100 1.05 12.37 -23.68
CA TYR A 100 1.96 11.40 -23.08
C TYR A 100 3.42 11.57 -23.51
N VAL A 101 3.67 11.91 -24.77
CA VAL A 101 5.03 12.11 -25.30
C VAL A 101 5.74 13.27 -24.59
N GLY A 102 5.04 14.40 -24.40
CA GLY A 102 5.58 15.52 -23.63
C GLY A 102 5.79 15.19 -22.16
N LEU A 103 4.91 14.37 -21.58
CA LEU A 103 5.04 13.88 -20.21
C LEU A 103 6.32 13.05 -20.02
N ILE A 104 6.61 12.14 -20.95
CA ILE A 104 7.85 11.34 -20.91
C ILE A 104 9.09 12.21 -21.15
N GLU A 105 8.97 13.30 -21.90
CA GLU A 105 10.06 14.27 -22.04
C GLU A 105 10.37 14.98 -20.70
N LEU A 106 9.35 15.35 -19.93
CA LEU A 106 9.55 15.90 -18.58
C LEU A 106 10.18 14.89 -17.62
N VAL A 107 9.75 13.63 -17.67
CA VAL A 107 10.36 12.54 -16.89
C VAL A 107 11.85 12.38 -17.26
N LYS A 108 12.17 12.41 -18.55
CA LYS A 108 13.56 12.37 -19.04
C LYS A 108 14.37 13.57 -18.52
N LEU A 109 13.77 14.76 -18.48
CA LEU A 109 14.39 15.95 -17.91
C LEU A 109 14.61 15.85 -16.40
N LEU A 110 13.66 15.25 -15.66
CA LEU A 110 13.80 14.98 -14.23
C LEU A 110 15.07 14.16 -13.96
N LEU A 111 15.25 13.06 -14.70
CA LEU A 111 16.46 12.25 -14.60
C LEU A 111 17.71 13.06 -14.97
N LEU A 112 17.69 13.81 -16.09
CA LEU A 112 18.85 14.61 -16.52
C LEU A 112 19.28 15.67 -15.49
N LYS A 113 18.34 16.24 -14.74
CA LYS A 113 18.56 17.29 -13.74
C LYS A 113 19.22 16.75 -12.47
N SER A 114 18.91 15.51 -12.09
CA SER A 114 19.45 14.86 -10.91
C SER A 114 20.90 14.38 -11.14
N ARG A 115 21.69 14.38 -10.07
CA ARG A 115 23.09 13.89 -10.08
C ARG A 115 23.23 12.51 -9.47
N THR A 116 22.30 12.14 -8.58
CA THR A 116 22.33 10.88 -7.85
C THR A 116 20.96 10.20 -7.84
N ARG A 117 20.98 8.88 -7.68
CA ARG A 117 19.75 8.07 -7.65
C ARG A 117 18.84 8.50 -6.52
N SER A 118 19.43 8.85 -5.37
CA SER A 118 18.69 9.38 -4.22
C SER A 118 17.96 10.67 -4.57
N GLU A 119 18.64 11.64 -5.21
CA GLU A 119 18.01 12.90 -5.62
C GLU A 119 16.83 12.66 -6.58
N THR A 120 17.00 11.77 -7.55
CA THR A 120 15.95 11.43 -8.52
C THR A 120 14.76 10.77 -7.81
N ASN A 121 15.05 9.83 -6.90
CA ASN A 121 14.03 9.15 -6.12
C ASN A 121 13.25 10.13 -5.24
N ASP A 122 13.95 10.98 -4.50
CA ASP A 122 13.32 11.98 -3.63
C ASP A 122 12.43 12.95 -4.41
N ALA A 123 12.87 13.39 -5.60
CA ALA A 123 12.07 14.24 -6.48
C ALA A 123 10.81 13.53 -7.00
N ALA A 124 10.96 12.29 -7.48
CA ALA A 124 9.83 11.49 -7.94
C ALA A 124 8.84 11.16 -6.81
N VAL A 125 9.32 10.86 -5.60
CA VAL A 125 8.47 10.64 -4.42
C VAL A 125 7.75 11.93 -4.02
N ARG A 126 8.37 13.11 -4.10
CA ARG A 126 7.69 14.39 -3.89
C ARG A 126 6.55 14.60 -4.89
N ILE A 127 6.80 14.31 -6.18
CA ILE A 127 5.77 14.37 -7.21
C ILE A 127 4.62 13.42 -6.84
N LEU A 128 4.90 12.15 -6.56
CA LEU A 128 3.87 11.16 -6.18
C LEU A 128 3.04 11.63 -4.97
N LYS A 129 3.68 12.15 -3.92
CA LYS A 129 2.99 12.71 -2.76
C LYS A 129 2.09 13.89 -3.12
N SER A 130 2.55 14.76 -4.01
CA SER A 130 1.83 15.97 -4.41
C SER A 130 0.58 15.70 -5.25
N LEU A 131 0.43 14.48 -5.79
CA LEU A 131 -0.79 14.03 -6.46
C LEU A 131 -1.94 13.79 -5.48
N PHE A 132 -1.63 13.59 -4.20
CA PHE A 132 -2.62 13.39 -3.16
C PHE A 132 -2.83 14.69 -2.38
N PRO A 133 -4.10 15.04 -2.07
CA PRO A 133 -4.39 16.12 -1.12
C PRO A 133 -3.64 15.94 0.22
N PRO A 134 -3.15 17.02 0.85
CA PRO A 134 -2.15 16.98 1.93
C PRO A 134 -2.57 16.29 3.22
N LEU A 135 -3.85 15.93 3.39
CA LEU A 135 -4.35 15.21 4.56
C LEU A 135 -4.64 13.72 4.28
N ILE A 136 -4.74 13.31 3.01
CA ILE A 136 -5.18 11.97 2.66
C ILE A 136 -4.09 10.94 2.97
N LEU A 137 -2.83 11.24 2.65
CA LEU A 137 -1.71 10.32 2.91
C LEU A 137 -1.47 10.13 4.41
N GLU A 138 -1.55 11.20 5.19
CA GLU A 138 -1.39 11.12 6.65
C GLU A 138 -2.56 10.37 7.29
N LEU A 139 -3.78 10.57 6.79
CA LEU A 139 -4.95 9.82 7.25
C LEU A 139 -4.87 8.34 6.87
N TYR A 140 -4.41 8.04 5.65
CA TYR A 140 -4.17 6.69 5.17
C TYR A 140 -3.12 6.00 6.06
N LYS A 141 -1.99 6.66 6.35
CA LYS A 141 -0.98 6.16 7.30
C LYS A 141 -1.52 5.93 8.69
N LEU A 142 -2.36 6.83 9.21
CA LEU A 142 -2.88 6.73 10.56
C LEU A 142 -3.91 5.59 10.71
N LEU A 143 -4.69 5.32 9.65
CA LEU A 143 -5.82 4.39 9.71
C LEU A 143 -5.49 3.01 9.14
N ILE A 144 -4.84 2.97 7.98
CA ILE A 144 -4.66 1.75 7.18
C ILE A 144 -3.32 1.09 7.49
N ALA A 145 -2.23 1.86 7.67
CA ALA A 145 -0.93 1.24 7.98
C ALA A 145 -0.94 0.42 9.29
N PRO A 146 -1.65 0.80 10.38
CA PRO A 146 -1.79 -0.05 11.56
C PRO A 146 -2.69 -1.27 11.35
N LEU A 147 -3.58 -1.26 10.36
CA LEU A 147 -4.36 -2.44 9.97
C LEU A 147 -3.53 -3.40 9.10
N ALA A 148 -2.79 -2.87 8.13
CA ALA A 148 -1.83 -3.61 7.32
C ALA A 148 -0.73 -4.24 8.20
N GLN A 149 -0.25 -3.54 9.22
CA GLN A 149 0.71 -4.06 10.21
C GLN A 149 0.04 -4.88 11.34
N GLY A 150 -1.28 -5.07 11.33
CA GLY A 150 -2.01 -5.88 12.29
C GLY A 150 -2.11 -5.34 13.72
N LYS A 151 -1.74 -4.08 13.97
CA LYS A 151 -1.78 -3.42 15.29
C LYS A 151 -3.20 -3.10 15.76
N ILE A 152 -4.13 -2.73 14.86
CA ILE A 152 -5.53 -2.44 15.22
C ILE A 152 -6.41 -3.70 15.21
N ALA A 153 -6.09 -4.70 14.38
CA ALA A 153 -6.73 -6.01 14.44
C ALA A 153 -6.53 -6.69 15.82
N ALA A 154 -5.40 -6.42 16.49
CA ALA A 154 -5.17 -6.86 17.87
C ALA A 154 -6.07 -6.16 18.91
N LEU A 155 -6.45 -4.89 18.66
CA LEU A 155 -7.31 -4.10 19.55
C LEU A 155 -8.81 -4.34 19.32
N MET A 156 -9.23 -4.66 18.10
CA MET A 156 -10.64 -4.93 17.75
C MET A 156 -11.12 -6.34 18.17
N VAL A 157 -10.21 -7.20 18.65
CA VAL A 157 -10.51 -8.57 19.15
C VAL A 157 -10.45 -8.64 20.69
N GLY A 158 -10.51 -7.47 21.35
CA GLY A 158 -10.31 -7.33 22.79
C GLY A 158 -11.39 -7.90 23.73
N GLU A 159 -12.49 -8.50 23.24
CA GLU A 159 -13.52 -9.09 24.13
C GLU A 159 -14.15 -10.41 23.65
N PHE A 160 -13.48 -11.18 22.78
CA PHE A 160 -13.92 -12.56 22.53
C PHE A 160 -12.74 -13.53 22.67
N SER A 161 -12.71 -14.20 23.82
CA SER A 161 -11.96 -15.39 24.18
C SER A 161 -10.69 -15.68 23.38
N VAL A 162 -9.57 -15.39 24.04
CA VAL A 162 -8.21 -15.86 23.76
C VAL A 162 -8.19 -17.38 23.58
N SER A 163 -8.35 -17.87 22.35
CA SER A 163 -7.97 -19.24 21.92
C SER A 163 -7.82 -19.42 20.39
N ILE A 164 -7.93 -18.37 19.55
CA ILE A 164 -7.68 -18.47 18.09
C ILE A 164 -6.79 -17.34 17.56
N PHE A 165 -5.62 -17.15 18.16
CA PHE A 165 -4.53 -16.39 17.52
C PHE A 165 -3.53 -17.36 16.89
N SER A 166 -3.97 -17.99 15.80
CA SER A 166 -3.08 -18.63 14.84
C SER A 166 -2.47 -17.55 13.95
N SER A 167 -1.17 -17.62 13.70
CA SER A 167 -0.37 -16.74 12.83
C SER A 167 -1.03 -16.43 11.47
N GLY A 168 -1.95 -17.28 11.01
CA GLY A 168 -2.67 -17.12 9.74
C GLY A 168 -3.71 -15.99 9.68
N LYS A 169 -4.27 -15.47 10.80
CA LYS A 169 -5.30 -14.41 10.71
C LYS A 169 -4.72 -13.00 10.47
N ARG A 170 -3.50 -12.73 10.98
CA ARG A 170 -2.79 -11.45 10.77
C ARG A 170 -2.32 -11.30 9.33
N ALA A 171 -1.85 -12.40 8.73
CA ALA A 171 -1.45 -12.46 7.33
C ALA A 171 -2.63 -12.15 6.38
N LYS A 172 -3.81 -12.73 6.62
CA LYS A 172 -5.00 -12.54 5.77
C LYS A 172 -5.47 -11.08 5.67
N GLY A 173 -5.42 -10.32 6.77
CA GLY A 173 -5.80 -8.90 6.75
C GLY A 173 -4.83 -8.03 5.93
N PHE A 174 -3.52 -8.30 6.05
CA PHE A 174 -2.50 -7.59 5.28
C PHE A 174 -2.64 -7.84 3.76
N PHE A 175 -2.82 -9.09 3.34
CA PHE A 175 -2.96 -9.42 1.93
C PHE A 175 -4.28 -8.97 1.31
N PHE A 176 -5.33 -8.80 2.12
CA PHE A 176 -6.56 -8.13 1.68
C PHE A 176 -6.31 -6.66 1.28
N PHE A 177 -5.53 -5.90 2.07
CA PHE A 177 -5.15 -4.55 1.67
C PHE A 177 -4.28 -4.53 0.41
N ALA A 178 -3.32 -5.47 0.29
CA ALA A 178 -2.51 -5.60 -0.92
C ALA A 178 -3.35 -5.89 -2.19
N ASN A 179 -4.43 -6.67 -2.07
CA ASN A 179 -5.39 -6.88 -3.14
C ASN A 179 -6.14 -5.61 -3.53
N ILE A 180 -6.56 -4.80 -2.55
CA ILE A 180 -7.21 -3.50 -2.82
C ILE A 180 -6.25 -2.59 -3.60
N GLU A 181 -4.99 -2.46 -3.16
CA GLU A 181 -3.99 -1.63 -3.84
C GLU A 181 -3.74 -2.10 -5.28
N ALA A 182 -3.69 -3.42 -5.51
CA ALA A 182 -3.58 -3.98 -6.86
C ALA A 182 -4.76 -3.57 -7.76
N ARG A 183 -5.99 -3.68 -7.26
CA ARG A 183 -7.20 -3.29 -8.00
C ARG A 183 -7.26 -1.79 -8.27
N VAL A 184 -6.96 -0.97 -7.26
CA VAL A 184 -6.91 0.49 -7.39
C VAL A 184 -5.89 0.88 -8.45
N THR A 185 -4.70 0.26 -8.44
CA THR A 185 -3.65 0.51 -9.44
C THR A 185 -4.13 0.22 -10.86
N VAL A 186 -4.84 -0.89 -11.09
CA VAL A 186 -5.42 -1.20 -12.41
C VAL A 186 -6.42 -0.14 -12.83
N ILE A 187 -7.26 0.36 -11.92
CA ILE A 187 -8.27 1.36 -12.25
C ILE A 187 -7.64 2.72 -12.56
N THR A 188 -6.65 3.16 -11.78
CA THR A 188 -6.17 4.55 -11.80
C THR A 188 -4.88 4.77 -12.56
N CYS A 189 -4.14 3.73 -12.93
CA CYS A 189 -2.80 3.87 -13.51
C CYS A 189 -2.66 3.27 -14.92
N GLN A 190 -3.74 2.78 -15.53
CA GLN A 190 -3.72 2.30 -16.92
C GLN A 190 -3.41 3.41 -17.94
N TRP A 191 -3.82 4.65 -17.68
CA TRP A 191 -3.44 5.80 -18.52
C TRP A 191 -1.92 6.05 -18.56
N LEU A 192 -1.22 5.65 -17.50
CA LEU A 192 0.22 5.86 -17.34
C LEU A 192 1.02 4.68 -17.87
N MET A 193 0.58 3.46 -17.57
CA MET A 193 1.36 2.23 -17.82
C MET A 193 0.85 1.43 -19.01
N GLY A 194 -0.35 1.70 -19.50
CA GLY A 194 -1.04 0.87 -20.49
C GLY A 194 -1.88 -0.25 -19.84
N PRO A 195 -2.45 -1.15 -20.66
CA PRO A 195 -3.34 -2.22 -20.19
C PRO A 195 -2.69 -3.11 -19.13
N CYS A 196 -3.39 -3.31 -18.02
CA CYS A 196 -2.91 -4.15 -16.93
C CYS A 196 -4.03 -4.95 -16.27
N LYS A 197 -3.67 -6.08 -15.66
CA LYS A 197 -4.61 -7.03 -15.07
C LYS A 197 -4.15 -7.44 -13.69
N VAL A 198 -5.10 -7.64 -12.77
CA VAL A 198 -4.81 -8.26 -11.48
C VAL A 198 -4.48 -9.73 -11.70
N ASN A 199 -3.40 -10.20 -11.11
CA ASN A 199 -3.02 -11.61 -11.13
C ASN A 199 -2.68 -12.12 -9.73
N THR A 200 -2.65 -13.45 -9.62
CA THR A 200 -2.23 -14.13 -8.39
C THR A 200 -0.71 -14.20 -8.34
N ILE A 201 -0.13 -13.84 -7.20
CA ILE A 201 1.32 -13.93 -6.96
C ILE A 201 1.60 -14.88 -5.79
N GLU A 202 2.76 -15.50 -5.81
CA GLU A 202 3.29 -16.26 -4.69
C GLU A 202 3.98 -15.33 -3.71
N LEU A 203 3.64 -15.47 -2.44
CA LEU A 203 4.15 -14.67 -1.35
C LEU A 203 5.30 -15.40 -0.65
N PRO A 204 6.18 -14.68 0.08
CA PRO A 204 7.31 -15.29 0.79
C PRO A 204 6.93 -16.36 1.83
N ASN A 205 5.67 -16.38 2.27
CA ASN A 205 5.13 -17.38 3.20
C ASN A 205 4.60 -18.65 2.51
N GLY A 206 4.69 -18.74 1.18
CA GLY A 206 4.16 -19.85 0.37
C GLY A 206 2.66 -19.78 0.10
N GLU A 207 1.97 -18.72 0.51
CA GLU A 207 0.57 -18.48 0.15
C GLU A 207 0.47 -17.77 -1.21
N SER A 208 -0.65 -17.96 -1.90
CA SER A 208 -0.95 -17.28 -3.16
C SER A 208 -2.13 -16.32 -2.96
N TRP A 209 -1.97 -15.08 -3.42
CA TRP A 209 -3.00 -14.03 -3.31
C TRP A 209 -3.12 -13.21 -4.59
N GLU A 210 -4.31 -12.69 -4.86
CA GLU A 210 -4.59 -11.76 -5.97
C GLU A 210 -4.05 -10.35 -5.70
N SER A 211 -2.79 -10.22 -5.28
CA SER A 211 -2.14 -8.94 -5.00
C SER A 211 -1.07 -8.59 -6.03
N GLY A 212 -1.09 -9.22 -7.20
CA GLY A 212 -0.26 -8.86 -8.33
C GLY A 212 -0.97 -7.94 -9.32
N VAL A 213 -0.21 -7.08 -9.99
CA VAL A 213 -0.65 -6.40 -11.21
C VAL A 213 0.36 -6.68 -12.31
N PHE A 214 -0.11 -7.28 -13.40
CA PHE A 214 0.71 -7.52 -14.58
C PHE A 214 0.36 -6.51 -15.67
N VAL A 215 1.37 -5.75 -16.09
CA VAL A 215 1.30 -4.85 -17.25
C VAL A 215 1.88 -5.62 -18.43
N GLU A 216 1.03 -5.92 -19.42
CA GLU A 216 1.43 -6.74 -20.58
C GLU A 216 2.48 -6.03 -21.43
N LYS A 217 2.33 -4.71 -21.59
CA LYS A 217 3.28 -3.86 -22.30
C LYS A 217 3.27 -2.45 -21.71
N CYS A 218 4.35 -2.10 -21.01
CA CYS A 218 4.46 -0.86 -20.27
C CYS A 218 4.72 0.33 -21.20
N GLN A 219 3.70 1.16 -21.41
CA GLN A 219 3.79 2.35 -22.26
C GLN A 219 4.90 3.31 -21.80
N TYR A 220 5.15 3.38 -20.49
CA TYR A 220 6.19 4.23 -19.90
C TYR A 220 7.59 3.78 -20.31
N LEU A 221 7.86 2.48 -20.31
CA LEU A 221 9.12 1.91 -20.76
C LEU A 221 9.25 1.98 -22.29
N GLU A 222 8.17 1.69 -23.02
CA GLU A 222 8.13 1.72 -24.48
C GLU A 222 8.40 3.12 -25.04
N GLU A 223 7.78 4.16 -24.47
CA GLU A 223 7.96 5.54 -24.94
C GLU A 223 9.29 6.14 -24.44
N SER A 224 9.72 5.79 -23.22
CA SER A 224 10.99 6.29 -22.69
C SER A 224 12.19 5.67 -23.41
N LYS A 225 12.09 4.40 -23.84
CA LYS A 225 13.15 3.58 -24.43
C LYS A 225 14.44 3.65 -23.61
N CYS A 226 14.31 3.70 -22.30
CA CYS A 226 15.47 3.84 -21.42
C CYS A 226 15.26 3.14 -20.08
N VAL A 227 16.09 2.12 -19.82
CA VAL A 227 16.09 1.37 -18.55
C VAL A 227 16.35 2.30 -17.37
N GLY A 228 17.31 3.24 -17.48
CA GLY A 228 17.58 4.22 -16.42
C GLY A 228 16.39 5.12 -16.09
N VAL A 229 15.52 5.44 -17.05
CA VAL A 229 14.26 6.15 -16.78
C VAL A 229 13.32 5.25 -16.00
N CYS A 230 13.05 4.03 -16.48
CA CYS A 230 12.17 3.09 -15.80
C CYS A 230 12.60 2.80 -14.35
N ILE A 231 13.88 2.49 -14.13
CA ILE A 231 14.40 2.17 -12.79
C ILE A 231 14.31 3.38 -11.86
N ASN A 232 14.84 4.55 -12.27
CA ASN A 232 15.06 5.66 -11.34
C ASN A 232 13.85 6.59 -11.18
N THR A 233 12.90 6.59 -12.11
CA THR A 233 11.74 7.50 -12.08
C THR A 233 10.40 6.79 -11.90
N CYS A 234 10.33 5.48 -12.17
CA CYS A 234 9.13 4.68 -11.97
C CYS A 234 9.32 3.64 -10.85
N LYS A 235 10.20 2.65 -11.04
CA LYS A 235 10.35 1.52 -10.09
C LYS A 235 10.74 1.96 -8.69
N LEU A 236 11.93 2.54 -8.52
CA LEU A 236 12.46 2.86 -7.19
C LEU A 236 11.57 3.87 -6.43
N PRO A 237 11.10 4.97 -7.06
CA PRO A 237 10.23 5.92 -6.37
C PRO A 237 8.88 5.32 -5.98
N THR A 238 8.29 4.47 -6.83
CA THR A 238 7.00 3.84 -6.53
C THR A 238 7.14 2.84 -5.38
N GLN A 239 8.20 2.02 -5.36
CA GLN A 239 8.46 1.11 -4.24
C GLN A 239 8.69 1.88 -2.93
N THR A 240 9.46 2.98 -2.95
CA THR A 240 9.66 3.87 -1.79
C THR A 240 8.34 4.48 -1.34
N PHE A 241 7.53 4.99 -2.28
CA PHE A 241 6.24 5.59 -1.98
C PHE A 241 5.29 4.60 -1.31
N PHE A 242 5.12 3.40 -1.86
CA PHE A 242 4.22 2.41 -1.29
C PHE A 242 4.67 1.92 0.09
N LYS A 243 5.98 1.69 0.27
CA LYS A 243 6.53 1.29 1.56
C LYS A 243 6.35 2.37 2.63
N ASP A 244 6.79 3.59 2.34
CA ASP A 244 6.93 4.65 3.36
C ASP A 244 5.65 5.48 3.52
N TYR A 245 4.80 5.51 2.50
CA TYR A 245 3.57 6.31 2.48
C TYR A 245 2.29 5.50 2.50
N MET A 246 2.25 4.39 1.77
CA MET A 246 1.07 3.50 1.73
C MET A 246 1.19 2.33 2.71
N GLY A 247 2.30 2.18 3.44
CA GLY A 247 2.49 1.11 4.43
C GLY A 247 2.36 -0.31 3.87
N VAL A 248 2.41 -0.47 2.54
CA VAL A 248 2.30 -1.74 1.83
C VAL A 248 3.60 -1.90 1.04
N PRO A 249 4.43 -2.93 1.32
CA PRO A 249 5.61 -3.19 0.52
C PRO A 249 5.19 -3.58 -0.91
N LEU A 250 5.96 -3.11 -1.88
CA LEU A 250 5.76 -3.38 -3.28
C LEU A 250 7.11 -3.76 -3.89
N LEU A 251 7.13 -4.87 -4.62
CA LEU A 251 8.22 -5.25 -5.51
C LEU A 251 7.76 -5.08 -6.96
N MET A 252 8.55 -4.39 -7.77
CA MET A 252 8.31 -4.21 -9.20
C MET A 252 9.40 -4.91 -10.00
N GLU A 253 9.01 -5.74 -10.97
CA GLU A 253 9.89 -6.53 -11.83
C GLU A 253 9.58 -6.19 -13.29
N PRO A 254 10.27 -5.19 -13.87
CA PRO A 254 10.18 -4.90 -15.30
C PRO A 254 10.94 -5.94 -16.12
N ASP A 255 10.40 -6.31 -17.28
CA ASP A 255 11.10 -7.06 -18.32
C ASP A 255 11.46 -6.10 -19.47
N PHE A 256 12.75 -5.97 -19.74
CA PHE A 256 13.27 -5.05 -20.74
C PHE A 256 13.28 -5.61 -22.17
N LYS A 257 12.92 -6.88 -22.38
CA LYS A 257 12.85 -7.52 -23.70
C LYS A 257 11.47 -7.38 -24.32
N ASP A 258 10.43 -7.64 -23.54
CA ASP A 258 9.04 -7.61 -24.00
C ASP A 258 8.26 -6.35 -23.54
N TYR A 259 8.91 -5.50 -22.73
CA TYR A 259 8.35 -4.30 -22.13
C TYR A 259 7.29 -4.56 -21.06
N SER A 260 7.11 -5.79 -20.59
CA SER A 260 6.16 -6.10 -19.52
C SER A 260 6.66 -5.64 -18.15
N CYS A 261 5.76 -5.58 -17.16
CA CYS A 261 6.13 -5.25 -15.78
C CYS A 261 5.20 -5.91 -14.78
N GLN A 262 5.77 -6.64 -13.82
CA GLN A 262 5.02 -7.27 -12.73
C GLN A 262 5.15 -6.46 -11.45
N PHE A 263 4.01 -6.09 -10.87
CA PHE A 263 3.90 -5.50 -9.55
C PHE A 263 3.49 -6.58 -8.57
N LYS A 264 4.15 -6.65 -7.42
CA LYS A 264 3.86 -7.61 -6.35
C LYS A 264 3.57 -6.85 -5.05
N PHE A 265 2.31 -6.54 -4.79
CA PHE A 265 1.91 -5.90 -3.54
C PHE A 265 1.95 -6.89 -2.39
N GLY A 266 2.49 -6.46 -1.26
CA GLY A 266 2.75 -7.30 -0.09
C GLY A 266 4.13 -7.98 -0.10
N VAL A 267 4.93 -7.78 -1.14
CA VAL A 267 6.29 -8.34 -1.26
C VAL A 267 7.30 -7.20 -1.15
N ALA A 268 8.29 -7.34 -0.27
CA ALA A 268 9.36 -6.36 -0.13
C ALA A 268 10.42 -6.55 -1.24
N PRO A 269 10.98 -5.46 -1.78
CA PRO A 269 12.13 -5.56 -2.67
C PRO A 269 13.33 -6.23 -1.99
N PRO A 270 14.16 -6.99 -2.73
CA PRO A 270 15.41 -7.52 -2.22
C PRO A 270 16.40 -6.38 -1.90
N GLU A 271 17.37 -6.64 -1.02
CA GLU A 271 18.41 -5.65 -0.67
C GLU A 271 19.35 -5.35 -1.85
N ASP A 272 19.67 -6.38 -2.65
CA ASP A 272 20.40 -6.25 -3.92
C ASP A 272 19.47 -6.62 -5.08
N ASP A 273 19.16 -5.63 -5.91
CA ASP A 273 18.23 -5.75 -7.02
C ASP A 273 19.00 -5.66 -8.33
N GLY A 274 19.27 -6.83 -8.94
CA GLY A 274 20.07 -6.92 -10.17
C GLY A 274 19.52 -6.12 -11.35
N SER A 275 18.19 -5.88 -11.40
CA SER A 275 17.55 -5.12 -12.47
C SER A 275 18.03 -3.66 -12.56
N VAL A 276 18.64 -3.18 -11.48
CA VAL A 276 19.15 -1.82 -11.35
C VAL A 276 20.45 -1.60 -12.14
N ASN A 277 21.14 -2.69 -12.53
CA ASN A 277 22.40 -2.68 -13.26
C ASN A 277 22.25 -3.09 -14.73
N GLU A 278 21.02 -3.28 -15.21
CA GLU A 278 20.76 -3.65 -16.60
C GLU A 278 21.18 -2.53 -17.57
N PRO A 279 21.76 -2.89 -18.74
CA PRO A 279 22.21 -1.92 -19.73
C PRO A 279 21.03 -1.22 -20.42
N CYS A 280 21.26 0.01 -20.87
CA CYS A 280 20.24 0.79 -21.55
C CYS A 280 20.09 0.36 -23.01
N PHE A 281 18.89 0.53 -23.55
CA PHE A 281 18.65 0.39 -24.99
C PHE A 281 19.54 1.37 -25.78
N GLU A 282 19.99 0.95 -26.97
CA GLU A 282 20.78 1.79 -27.89
C GLU A 282 20.07 3.09 -28.26
N THR A 283 18.74 3.09 -28.21
CA THR A 283 17.89 4.24 -28.52
C THR A 283 17.61 5.15 -27.31
N CYS A 284 18.21 4.88 -26.14
CA CYS A 284 18.04 5.75 -24.97
C CYS A 284 18.68 7.12 -25.20
N SER A 285 17.84 8.14 -25.43
CA SER A 285 18.27 9.52 -25.65
C SER A 285 19.04 10.13 -24.47
N ILE A 286 18.83 9.62 -23.25
CA ILE A 286 19.49 10.10 -22.04
C ILE A 286 20.95 9.63 -21.98
N ALA A 287 21.21 8.37 -22.30
CA ALA A 287 22.57 7.82 -22.36
C ALA A 287 23.40 8.57 -23.41
N SER A 288 22.83 8.85 -24.58
CA SER A 288 23.49 9.64 -25.62
C SER A 288 23.80 11.07 -25.16
N ARG A 289 22.87 11.74 -24.46
CA ARG A 289 23.08 13.11 -23.95
C ARG A 289 24.17 13.18 -22.88
N ARG A 290 24.33 12.14 -22.07
CA ARG A 290 25.40 12.05 -21.07
C ARG A 290 26.72 11.54 -21.62
N LYS A 291 26.78 11.20 -22.91
CA LYS A 291 27.96 10.60 -23.56
C LYS A 291 28.44 9.35 -22.81
N LEU A 292 27.50 8.56 -22.30
CA LEU A 292 27.80 7.27 -21.68
C LEU A 292 28.20 6.25 -22.76
N ASN A 293 28.99 5.25 -22.39
CA ASN A 293 29.36 4.19 -23.32
C ASN A 293 28.12 3.36 -23.70
N SER A 294 28.18 2.69 -24.85
CA SER A 294 27.14 1.73 -25.27
C SER A 294 26.97 0.65 -24.20
N GLY A 295 25.77 0.54 -23.62
CA GLY A 295 25.45 -0.39 -22.54
C GLY A 295 25.52 0.19 -21.13
N GLU A 296 25.99 1.41 -20.93
CA GLU A 296 25.91 2.09 -19.63
C GLU A 296 24.56 2.81 -19.48
N CYS A 297 23.87 2.54 -18.36
CA CYS A 297 22.67 3.27 -18.01
C CYS A 297 22.96 4.45 -17.08
N PRO A 298 22.29 5.60 -17.26
CA PRO A 298 22.32 6.68 -16.30
C PRO A 298 21.74 6.20 -14.96
N MET A 299 22.61 6.16 -13.94
CA MET A 299 22.24 5.80 -12.57
C MET A 299 21.43 6.90 -11.88
N ALA A 300 21.63 8.13 -12.34
CA ALA A 300 20.82 9.32 -12.13
C ALA A 300 21.34 10.42 -13.00
#